data_AF-A0A497BKB5-F1
#
_entry.id   AF-A0A497BKB5-F1
#
_cell.length_a   1.000
_cell.length_b   1.000
_cell.length_c   1.000
_cell.angle_alpha   90.00
_cell.angle_beta   90.00
_cell.angle_gamma   90.00
#
_symmetry.space_group_name_H-M   'P 1'
#
loop_
_entity.id
_entity.type
_entity.pdbx_description
1 polymer ?
#
loop_
_entity_poly.entity_id
_entity_poly.type
_entity_poly.pdbx_seq_one_letter_code
_entity_poly.pdbx_strand_id
1 'polypeptide(L)'
;MPECSLALLVTVVVFALAFAFTNGLNDAANAVATAVGSRVLTPRAAVSMAAVFNFAGAATGTAVARTIGKGIMAGEDVTSWVLIAALAAIVVWGLFCTRFGLPISLSHGLVAGLVGAGVATVGWGSIPWNVLGKVLSAVAIAPALGFAGCC
;
A
#
# COMPACT_ATOMS: atom_id res chain seq x y z
N MET A 1 -24.57 19.71 4.77
CA MET A 1 -24.36 19.75 3.31
C MET A 1 -23.94 18.35 2.83
N PRO A 2 -24.90 17.47 2.54
CA PRO A 2 -24.62 16.06 2.21
C PRO A 2 -23.90 15.86 0.86
N GLU A 3 -23.98 16.84 -0.03
CA GLU A 3 -23.49 16.73 -1.41
C GLU A 3 -21.96 16.83 -1.50
N CYS A 4 -21.33 17.65 -0.64
CA CYS A 4 -19.88 17.68 -0.46
C CYS A 4 -19.32 16.36 0.10
N SER A 5 -20.09 15.65 0.93
CA SER A 5 -19.65 14.37 1.52
C SER A 5 -19.61 13.26 0.48
N LEU A 6 -20.62 13.19 -0.39
CA LEU A 6 -20.68 12.18 -1.46
C LEU A 6 -19.58 12.42 -2.50
N ALA A 7 -19.34 13.68 -2.90
CA ALA A 7 -18.25 14.03 -3.80
C ALA A 7 -16.86 13.66 -3.23
N LEU A 8 -16.63 13.91 -1.94
CA LEU A 8 -15.39 13.51 -1.27
C LEU A 8 -15.26 11.98 -1.18
N LEU A 9 -16.33 11.26 -0.84
CA LEU A 9 -16.34 9.80 -0.81
C LEU A 9 -15.97 9.21 -2.18
N VAL A 10 -16.61 9.69 -3.25
CA VAL A 10 -16.32 9.26 -4.62
C VAL A 10 -14.86 9.51 -4.96
N THR A 11 -14.33 10.68 -4.58
CA THR A 11 -12.92 11.02 -4.79
C THR A 11 -11.98 10.05 -4.05
N VAL A 12 -12.26 9.74 -2.78
CA VAL A 12 -11.49 8.75 -2.01
C VAL A 12 -11.52 7.39 -2.70
N VAL A 13 -12.69 6.94 -3.18
CA VAL A 13 -12.83 5.66 -3.88
C VAL A 13 -12.00 5.63 -5.16
N VAL A 14 -12.02 6.70 -5.96
CA VAL A 14 -11.21 6.81 -7.18
C VAL A 14 -9.71 6.69 -6.85
N PHE A 15 -9.23 7.39 -5.83
CA PHE A 15 -7.84 7.30 -5.40
C PHE A 15 -7.50 5.93 -4.80
N ALA A 16 -8.42 5.30 -4.08
CA ALA A 16 -8.23 3.95 -3.54
C ALA A 16 -8.13 2.91 -4.67
N LEU A 17 -8.93 3.04 -5.73
CA LEU A 17 -8.83 2.20 -6.92
C LEU A 17 -7.52 2.44 -7.67
N ALA A 18 -7.07 3.70 -7.80
CA ALA A 18 -5.78 4.02 -8.39
C ALA A 18 -4.61 3.44 -7.58
N PHE A 19 -4.70 3.48 -6.25
CA PHE A 19 -3.74 2.83 -5.35
C PHE A 19 -3.75 1.31 -5.55
N ALA A 20 -4.93 0.68 -5.57
CA ALA A 20 -5.05 -0.76 -5.80
C ALA A 20 -4.46 -1.20 -7.15
N PHE A 21 -4.68 -0.41 -8.20
CA PHE A 21 -4.10 -0.67 -9.52
C PHE A 21 -2.56 -0.56 -9.51
N THR A 22 -2.04 0.54 -8.95
CA THR A 22 -0.58 0.76 -8.82
C THR A 22 0.05 -0.35 -7.98
N ASN A 23 -0.66 -0.82 -6.95
CA ASN A 23 -0.23 -1.94 -6.10
C ASN A 23 -0.17 -3.26 -6.86
N GLY A 24 -1.21 -3.55 -7.65
CA GLY A 24 -1.23 -4.73 -8.51
C GLY A 24 -0.04 -4.77 -9.49
N LEU A 25 0.34 -3.64 -10.09
CA LEU A 25 1.47 -3.57 -11.02
C LEU A 25 2.81 -3.90 -10.36
N ASN A 26 3.08 -3.28 -9.22
CA ASN A 26 4.33 -3.46 -8.49
C ASN A 26 4.44 -4.88 -7.92
N ASP A 27 3.37 -5.40 -7.32
CA ASP A 27 3.39 -6.72 -6.68
C ASP A 27 3.35 -7.87 -7.69
N ALA A 28 2.68 -7.69 -8.84
CA ALA A 28 2.73 -8.67 -9.93
C ALA A 28 4.17 -8.84 -10.44
N ALA A 29 4.94 -7.75 -10.56
CA ALA A 29 6.35 -7.84 -10.96
C ALA A 29 7.17 -8.65 -9.95
N ASN A 30 6.98 -8.41 -8.65
CA ASN A 30 7.67 -9.13 -7.58
C ASN A 30 7.35 -10.64 -7.58
N ALA A 31 6.09 -11.01 -7.80
CA ALA A 31 5.65 -12.42 -7.76
C ALA A 31 6.05 -13.21 -9.03
N VAL A 32 6.14 -12.53 -10.18
CA VAL A 32 6.32 -13.18 -11.49
C VAL A 32 7.78 -13.25 -11.93
N ALA A 33 8.65 -12.39 -11.39
CA ALA A 33 10.04 -12.25 -11.82
C ALA A 33 10.82 -13.59 -11.85
N THR A 34 10.65 -14.44 -10.85
CA THR A 34 11.35 -15.73 -10.75
C THR A 34 10.84 -16.75 -11.76
N ALA A 35 9.53 -16.84 -11.98
CA ALA A 35 8.92 -17.80 -12.91
C ALA A 35 9.16 -17.44 -14.38
N VAL A 36 9.17 -16.15 -14.71
CA VAL A 36 9.51 -15.66 -16.06
C VAL A 36 11.01 -15.68 -16.28
N GLY A 37 11.82 -15.31 -15.27
CA GLY A 37 13.28 -15.34 -15.33
C GLY A 37 13.85 -16.75 -15.52
N SER A 38 13.26 -17.76 -14.87
CA SER A 38 13.60 -19.18 -15.05
C SER A 38 13.02 -19.79 -16.33
N ARG A 39 12.23 -19.03 -17.10
CA ARG A 39 11.54 -19.46 -18.33
C ARG A 39 10.57 -20.64 -18.14
N VAL A 40 10.12 -20.88 -16.91
CA VAL A 40 9.10 -21.88 -16.61
C VAL A 40 7.73 -21.43 -17.11
N LEU A 41 7.44 -20.13 -17.04
CA LEU A 41 6.19 -19.55 -17.52
C LEU A 41 6.43 -18.46 -18.57
N THR A 42 5.50 -18.35 -19.53
CA THR A 42 5.44 -17.19 -20.43
C THR A 42 4.94 -15.96 -19.66
N PRO A 43 5.34 -14.74 -20.07
CA PRO A 43 4.91 -13.51 -19.38
C PRO A 43 3.38 -13.39 -19.23
N ARG A 44 2.63 -13.80 -20.26
CA ARG A 44 1.15 -13.75 -20.22
C ARG A 44 0.57 -14.70 -19.18
N ALA A 45 1.05 -15.94 -19.15
CA ALA A 45 0.58 -16.94 -18.19
C ALA A 45 0.92 -16.53 -16.74
N ALA A 46 2.11 -15.97 -16.53
CA ALA A 46 2.53 -15.56 -15.21
C ALA A 46 1.75 -14.33 -14.69
N VAL A 47 1.44 -13.35 -15.55
CA VAL A 47 0.57 -12.22 -15.18
C VAL A 47 -0.86 -12.69 -14.86
N SER A 48 -1.43 -13.62 -15.65
CA SER A 48 -2.76 -14.16 -15.35
C SER A 48 -2.79 -14.91 -14.01
N MET A 49 -1.75 -15.67 -13.70
CA MET A 49 -1.60 -16.34 -12.42
C MET A 49 -1.52 -15.30 -11.28
N ALA A 50 -0.64 -14.31 -11.40
CA ALA A 50 -0.49 -13.26 -10.40
C ALA A 50 -1.81 -12.50 -10.16
N ALA A 51 -2.59 -12.21 -11.20
CA ALA A 51 -3.88 -11.55 -11.07
C ALA A 51 -4.88 -12.36 -10.21
N VAL A 52 -5.01 -13.66 -10.48
CA VAL A 52 -5.92 -14.55 -9.73
C VAL A 52 -5.50 -14.66 -8.26
N PHE A 53 -4.22 -14.91 -8.00
CA PHE A 53 -3.73 -15.08 -6.63
C PHE A 53 -3.68 -13.77 -5.84
N ASN A 54 -3.34 -12.63 -6.46
CA ASN A 54 -3.42 -11.32 -5.79
C ASN A 54 -4.86 -10.97 -5.44
N PHE A 55 -5.82 -11.28 -6.32
CA PHE A 55 -7.23 -11.06 -6.01
C PHE A 55 -7.71 -11.96 -4.86
N ALA A 56 -7.35 -13.24 -4.87
CA ALA A 56 -7.68 -14.17 -3.77
C ALA A 56 -7.04 -13.75 -2.43
N GLY A 57 -5.79 -13.28 -2.47
CA GLY A 57 -5.09 -12.70 -1.32
C GLY A 57 -5.79 -11.44 -0.81
N ALA A 58 -6.19 -10.53 -1.70
CA ALA A 58 -6.92 -9.32 -1.33
C ALA A 58 -8.29 -9.62 -0.70
N ALA A 59 -8.99 -10.64 -1.20
CA ALA A 59 -10.29 -11.08 -0.66
C ALA A 59 -10.20 -11.68 0.75
N THR A 60 -9.04 -12.22 1.14
CA THR A 60 -8.83 -12.90 2.43
C THR A 60 -7.99 -12.07 3.42
N GLY A 61 -7.15 -11.16 2.92
CA GLY A 61 -6.19 -10.36 3.67
C GLY A 61 -6.79 -9.16 4.38
N THR A 62 -7.54 -9.38 5.47
CA THR A 62 -8.16 -8.29 6.25
C THR A 62 -7.26 -7.69 7.34
N ALA A 63 -6.17 -8.38 7.71
CA ALA A 63 -5.29 -7.98 8.81
C ALA A 63 -4.54 -6.66 8.51
N VAL A 64 -3.97 -6.53 7.32
CA VAL A 64 -3.24 -5.31 6.90
C VAL A 64 -4.20 -4.13 6.77
N ALA A 65 -5.39 -4.36 6.20
CA ALA A 65 -6.42 -3.34 6.08
C ALA A 65 -6.87 -2.81 7.45
N ARG A 66 -7.00 -3.68 8.47
CA ARG A 66 -7.30 -3.27 9.85
C ARG A 66 -6.18 -2.44 10.46
N THR A 67 -4.93 -2.84 10.29
CA THR A 67 -3.78 -2.11 10.83
C THR A 67 -3.64 -0.73 10.20
N ILE A 68 -3.85 -0.61 8.88
CA ILE A 68 -3.80 0.68 8.19
C ILE A 68 -4.99 1.55 8.57
N GLY A 69 -6.21 0.98 8.57
CA GLY A 69 -7.45 1.73 8.83
C GLY A 69 -7.66 2.16 10.28
N LYS A 70 -7.04 1.50 11.27
CA LYS A 70 -7.21 1.81 12.70
C LYS A 70 -5.91 2.05 13.47
N GLY A 71 -4.77 1.66 12.92
CA GLY A 71 -3.50 1.65 13.65
C GLY A 71 -2.58 2.82 13.34
N ILE A 72 -2.73 3.50 12.19
CA ILE A 72 -1.74 4.50 11.74
C ILE A 72 -2.09 5.92 12.20
N MET A 73 -3.36 6.25 12.41
CA MET A 73 -3.82 7.51 13.01
C MET A 73 -5.05 7.29 13.88
N ALA A 74 -5.26 8.15 14.88
CA ALA A 74 -6.45 8.12 15.71
C ALA A 74 -7.70 8.36 14.85
N GLY A 75 -8.73 7.52 15.01
CA GLY A 75 -9.89 7.48 14.10
C GLY A 75 -10.67 8.79 13.99
N GLU A 76 -10.55 9.70 14.96
CA GLU A 76 -11.18 11.03 14.93
C GLU A 76 -10.41 12.05 14.07
N ASP A 77 -9.11 11.83 13.86
CA ASP A 77 -8.23 12.74 13.11
C ASP A 77 -8.12 12.38 11.62
N VAL A 78 -8.65 11.21 11.23
CA VAL A 78 -8.62 10.72 9.86
C VAL A 78 -9.74 11.39 9.05
N THR A 79 -9.47 12.60 8.57
CA THR A 79 -10.38 13.30 7.64
C THR A 79 -10.24 12.76 6.22
N SER A 80 -11.30 12.89 5.41
CA SER A 80 -11.28 12.49 3.98
C SER A 80 -10.16 13.18 3.20
N TRP A 81 -9.79 14.41 3.57
CA TRP A 81 -8.68 15.15 2.97
C TRP A 81 -7.33 14.51 3.23
N VAL A 82 -7.08 14.02 4.45
CA VAL A 82 -5.84 13.31 4.78
C VAL A 82 -5.74 12.01 4.00
N LEU A 83 -6.85 11.26 3.86
CA LEU A 83 -6.88 10.06 3.04
C LEU A 83 -6.56 10.35 1.57
N ILE A 84 -7.20 11.37 0.99
CA ILE A 84 -6.96 11.76 -0.41
C ILE A 84 -5.50 12.18 -0.60
N ALA A 85 -4.94 12.99 0.30
CA ALA A 85 -3.55 13.43 0.22
C ALA A 85 -2.57 12.26 0.33
N ALA A 86 -2.79 11.34 1.27
CA ALA A 86 -1.96 10.16 1.44
C ALA A 86 -2.02 9.24 0.23
N LEU A 87 -3.23 8.95 -0.28
CA LEU A 87 -3.43 8.12 -1.47
C LEU A 87 -2.85 8.75 -2.73
N ALA A 88 -3.04 10.07 -2.92
CA ALA A 88 -2.47 10.79 -4.05
C ALA A 88 -0.93 10.74 -4.02
N ALA A 89 -0.32 10.99 -2.86
CA ALA A 89 1.14 10.94 -2.70
C ALA A 89 1.70 9.57 -3.08
N ILE A 90 1.11 8.48 -2.57
CA ILE A 90 1.61 7.14 -2.86
C ILE A 90 1.29 6.67 -4.28
N VAL A 91 0.16 7.08 -4.88
CA VAL A 91 -0.15 6.77 -6.28
C VAL A 91 0.83 7.47 -7.21
N VAL A 92 1.10 8.76 -7.00
CA VAL A 92 2.05 9.52 -7.82
C VAL A 92 3.46 8.92 -7.71
N TRP A 93 3.91 8.66 -6.48
CA TRP A 93 5.21 8.03 -6.24
C TRP A 93 5.28 6.61 -6.81
N GLY A 94 4.22 5.82 -6.66
CA GLY A 94 4.13 4.47 -7.17
C GLY A 94 4.22 4.40 -8.68
N LEU A 95 3.42 5.22 -9.38
CA LEU A 95 3.48 5.31 -10.84
C LEU A 95 4.85 5.80 -11.34
N PHE A 96 5.47 6.74 -10.62
CA PHE A 96 6.82 7.18 -10.90
C PHE A 96 7.82 6.02 -10.80
N CYS A 97 7.86 5.30 -9.67
CA CYS A 97 8.75 4.16 -9.49
C CYS A 97 8.48 3.03 -10.49
N THR A 98 7.21 2.71 -10.75
CA THR A 98 6.83 1.70 -11.76
C THR A 98 7.32 2.10 -13.16
N ARG A 99 7.27 3.39 -13.51
CA ARG A 99 7.79 3.88 -14.81
C ARG A 99 9.29 3.68 -14.96
N PHE A 100 10.05 3.70 -13.86
CA PHE A 100 11.49 3.44 -13.83
C PHE A 100 11.85 1.98 -13.50
N GLY A 101 10.86 1.10 -13.31
CA GLY A 101 11.10 -0.30 -12.95
C GLY A 101 11.71 -0.48 -11.56
N LEU A 102 11.54 0.49 -10.66
CA LEU A 102 12.05 0.44 -9.30
C LEU A 102 11.06 -0.32 -8.40
N PRO A 103 11.44 -1.47 -7.81
CA PRO A 103 10.58 -2.17 -6.87
C PRO A 103 10.49 -1.38 -5.57
N ILE A 104 9.26 -1.03 -5.17
CA ILE A 104 9.00 -0.30 -3.93
C ILE A 104 7.94 -1.00 -3.08
N SER A 105 7.86 -0.68 -1.79
CA SER A 105 6.78 -1.15 -0.94
C SER A 105 5.67 -0.09 -0.84
N LEU A 106 4.55 -0.33 -1.50
CA LEU A 106 3.41 0.60 -1.50
C LEU A 106 2.70 0.65 -0.15
N SER A 107 2.74 -0.44 0.65
CA SER A 107 2.24 -0.45 2.03
C SER A 107 3.00 0.55 2.91
N HIS A 108 4.34 0.59 2.82
CA HIS A 108 5.15 1.56 3.57
C HIS A 108 4.98 2.98 3.05
N GLY A 109 4.90 3.14 1.74
CA GLY A 109 4.65 4.45 1.16
C GLY A 109 3.26 5.01 1.52
N LEU A 110 2.25 4.16 1.67
CA LEU A 110 0.93 4.56 2.18
C LEU A 110 1.00 4.96 3.67
N VAL A 111 1.74 4.21 4.50
CA VAL A 111 2.00 4.59 5.90
C VAL A 111 2.70 5.96 5.96
N ALA A 112 3.75 6.16 5.17
CA ALA A 112 4.49 7.42 5.10
C ALA A 112 3.62 8.58 4.60
N GLY A 113 2.76 8.34 3.60
CA GLY A 113 1.79 9.32 3.12
C GLY A 113 0.75 9.72 4.17
N LEU A 114 0.22 8.75 4.92
CA LEU A 114 -0.71 8.99 6.03
C LEU A 114 -0.05 9.78 7.17
N VAL A 115 1.17 9.39 7.56
CA VAL A 115 1.94 10.10 8.58
C VAL A 115 2.23 11.52 8.12
N GLY A 116 2.73 11.73 6.90
CA GLY A 116 3.04 13.06 6.38
C GLY A 116 1.82 13.98 6.29
N ALA A 117 0.70 13.47 5.78
CA ALA A 117 -0.56 14.21 5.73
C ALA A 117 -1.14 14.47 7.14
N GLY A 118 -0.96 13.53 8.07
CA GLY A 118 -1.34 13.67 9.48
C GLY A 118 -0.54 14.75 10.20
N VAL A 119 0.80 14.78 10.05
CA VAL A 119 1.65 15.84 10.60
C VAL A 119 1.24 17.21 10.06
N ALA A 120 0.96 17.30 8.76
CA ALA A 120 0.59 18.55 8.13
C ALA A 120 -0.76 19.12 8.62
N THR A 121 -1.65 18.27 9.16
CA THR A 121 -3.01 18.67 9.55
C THR A 121 -3.20 18.77 11.06
N VAL A 122 -2.69 17.80 11.83
CA VAL A 122 -2.89 17.68 13.29
C VAL A 122 -1.58 17.81 14.07
N GLY A 123 -0.43 17.80 13.38
CA GLY A 123 0.89 17.86 14.00
C GLY A 123 1.38 16.51 14.53
N TRP A 124 2.56 16.52 15.16
CA TRP A 124 3.25 15.30 15.58
C TRP A 124 2.58 14.53 16.74
N GLY A 125 1.64 15.15 17.45
CA GLY A 125 1.01 14.60 18.65
C GLY A 125 -0.04 13.50 18.38
N SER A 126 -0.61 13.44 17.18
CA SER A 126 -1.65 12.46 16.82
C SER A 126 -1.06 11.12 16.31
N ILE A 127 0.26 11.07 16.05
CA ILE A 127 0.88 9.87 15.48
C ILE A 127 1.12 8.83 16.58
N PRO A 128 0.55 7.61 16.45
CA PRO A 128 0.82 6.52 17.36
C PRO A 128 2.22 5.92 17.09
N TRP A 129 3.25 6.53 17.69
CA TRP A 129 4.66 6.11 17.56
C TRP A 129 4.92 4.64 17.86
N ASN A 130 4.13 4.04 18.76
CA ASN A 130 4.21 2.61 19.06
C ASN A 130 3.82 1.73 17.85
N VAL A 131 2.77 2.12 17.11
CA VAL A 131 2.36 1.39 15.92
C VAL A 131 3.33 1.64 14.77
N LEU A 132 3.75 2.89 14.58
CA LEU A 132 4.74 3.23 13.57
C LEU A 132 6.06 2.47 13.79
N GLY A 133 6.52 2.38 15.04
CA GLY A 133 7.71 1.62 15.41
C GLY A 133 7.60 0.13 15.07
N LYS A 134 6.43 -0.49 15.25
CA LYS A 134 6.16 -1.88 14.85
C LYS A 134 6.17 -2.06 13.33
N VAL A 135 5.60 -1.11 12.58
CA VAL A 135 5.61 -1.14 11.11
C VAL A 135 7.04 -0.99 10.60
N LEU A 136 7.82 -0.05 11.15
CA LEU A 136 9.21 0.18 10.76
C LEU A 136 10.12 -1.00 11.15
N SER A 137 9.91 -1.62 12.31
CA SER A 137 10.70 -2.80 12.69
C SER A 137 10.40 -4.01 11.81
N ALA A 138 9.14 -4.17 11.36
CA ALA A 138 8.77 -5.21 10.41
C ALA A 138 9.51 -5.07 9.07
N VAL A 139 9.85 -3.85 8.63
CA VAL A 139 10.67 -3.60 7.41
C VAL A 139 12.02 -4.29 7.50
N ALA A 140 12.67 -4.23 8.66
CA ALA A 140 14.00 -4.79 8.85
C ALA A 140 13.95 -6.30 9.14
N ILE A 141 12.97 -6.72 9.94
CA ILE A 141 12.84 -8.10 10.39
C ILE A 141 12.38 -9.02 9.25
N ALA A 142 11.45 -8.57 8.40
CA ALA A 142 10.87 -9.43 7.36
C ALA A 142 11.91 -9.92 6.32
N PRO A 143 12.82 -9.08 5.78
CA PRO A 143 13.92 -9.55 4.93
C PRO A 143 14.86 -10.48 5.68
N ALA A 144 15.24 -10.15 6.92
CA ALA A 144 16.16 -10.98 7.71
C ALA A 144 15.61 -12.39 7.96
N LEU A 145 14.33 -12.50 8.33
CA LEU A 145 13.65 -13.79 8.48
C LEU A 145 13.47 -14.50 7.14
N GLY A 146 13.19 -13.76 6.05
CA GLY A 146 13.11 -14.33 4.71
C GLY A 146 14.43 -14.99 4.27
N PHE A 147 15.57 -14.36 4.55
CA PHE A 147 16.88 -14.95 4.31
C PHE A 147 17.19 -16.13 5.23
N ALA A 148 16.84 -16.03 6.52
CA ALA A 148 17.09 -17.11 7.48
C ALA A 148 16.22 -18.37 7.22
N GLY A 149 14.98 -18.19 6.78
CA GLY A 149 14.05 -19.28 6.45
C GLY A 149 14.26 -19.89 5.07
N CYS A 150 15.21 -19.38 4.28
CA CYS A 150 15.58 -19.94 2.98
C CYS A 150 16.58 -21.11 3.08
N CYS A 151 16.94 -21.51 4.31
CA CYS A 151 17.78 -22.67 4.64
C CYS A 151 16.93 -23.90 4.98
#